data_AF-A0A536BCG7-F1
#
_entry.id   AF-A0A536BCG7-F1
#
_cell.length_a   1.000
_cell.length_b   1.000
_cell.length_c   1.000
_cell.angle_alpha   90.00
_cell.angle_beta   90.00
_cell.angle_gamma   90.00
#
_symmetry.space_group_name_H-M   'P 1'
#
loop_
_entity.id
_entity.type
_entity.pdbx_description
1 polymer ?
#
loop_
_entity_poly.entity_id
_entity_poly.type
_entity_poly.pdbx_seq_one_letter_code
_entity_poly.pdbx_strand_id
1 'polypeptide(L)' 'MVKRTGRTEEDARKILEGFSPQGRLMTAPEVAAMTTYLCSEVARGINGQGIVIDGGALQS' A
#
# COMPACT_ATOMS: atom_id res chain seq x y z
N MET A 1 -0.93 -10.71 18.54
CA MET A 1 -0.82 -9.24 18.75
C MET A 1 -1.27 -8.78 20.13
N VAL A 2 -2.33 -9.37 20.70
CA VAL A 2 -2.82 -9.10 22.07
C VAL A 2 -1.71 -9.16 23.13
N LYS A 3 -0.90 -10.24 23.16
CA LYS A 3 0.19 -10.41 24.16
C LYS A 3 1.28 -9.33 24.16
N ARG A 4 1.47 -8.58 23.07
CA ARG A 4 2.58 -7.62 22.93
C ARG A 4 2.13 -6.15 22.94
N THR A 5 0.87 -5.90 22.59
CA THR A 5 0.33 -4.54 22.41
C THR A 5 -0.99 -4.29 23.13
N GLY A 6 -1.59 -5.33 23.74
CA GLY A 6 -2.91 -5.28 24.37
C GLY A 6 -4.09 -5.11 23.40
N ARG A 7 -3.85 -5.08 22.09
CA ARG A 7 -4.87 -4.78 21.07
C ARG A 7 -5.42 -6.05 20.42
N THR A 8 -6.71 -6.04 20.13
CA THR A 8 -7.33 -7.06 19.27
C THR A 8 -6.82 -6.91 17.83
N GLU A 9 -7.03 -7.95 17.02
CA GLU A 9 -6.68 -7.88 15.59
C GLU A 9 -7.50 -6.82 14.86
N GLU A 10 -8.76 -6.64 15.23
CA GLU A 10 -9.64 -5.63 14.65
C GLU A 10 -9.19 -4.21 15.00
N ASP A 11 -8.83 -3.94 16.25
CA ASP A 11 -8.31 -2.63 16.67
C ASP A 11 -7.02 -2.29 15.94
N ALA A 12 -6.13 -3.27 15.80
CA ALA A 12 -4.88 -3.07 15.08
C ALA A 12 -5.10 -2.86 13.58
N ARG A 13 -6.06 -3.57 12.97
CA ARG A 13 -6.47 -3.33 11.59
C ARG A 13 -6.98 -1.91 11.39
N LYS A 14 -7.89 -1.43 12.25
CA LYS A 14 -8.42 -0.05 12.18
C LYS A 14 -7.31 0.99 12.28
N ILE A 15 -6.33 0.78 13.17
CA ILE A 15 -5.16 1.65 13.29
C ILE A 15 -4.36 1.67 11.99
N LEU A 16 -4.09 0.50 11.39
CA LEU A 16 -3.33 0.41 10.14
C LEU A 16 -4.06 1.06 8.97
N GLU A 17 -5.38 0.88 8.88
CA GLU A 17 -6.24 1.52 7.87
C GLU A 17 -6.22 3.04 8.00
N GLY A 18 -6.11 3.56 9.23
CA GLY A 18 -6.01 4.99 9.51
C GLY A 18 -4.71 5.67 9.06
N PHE A 19 -3.64 4.94 8.76
CA PHE A 19 -2.42 5.52 8.18
C PHE A 19 -2.55 5.82 6.68
N SER A 20 -3.53 5.22 6.02
CA SER A 20 -3.80 5.46 4.61
C SER A 20 -4.97 6.45 4.47
N PRO A 21 -4.83 7.56 3.76
CA PRO A 21 -5.96 8.43 3.44
C PRO A 21 -7.13 7.74 2.73
N GLN A 22 -6.91 6.57 2.11
CA GLN A 22 -7.99 5.74 1.55
C GLN A 22 -8.88 5.08 2.61
N GLY A 23 -8.48 5.09 3.89
CA GLY A 23 -9.24 4.50 4.99
C GLY A 23 -9.34 2.97 4.92
N ARG A 24 -8.43 2.31 4.20
CA ARG A 24 -8.37 0.85 4.07
C ARG A 24 -6.94 0.38 3.83
N LEU A 25 -6.69 -0.91 4.04
CA LEU A 25 -5.43 -1.52 3.65
C LEU A 25 -5.39 -1.76 2.14
N MET A 26 -4.28 -1.36 1.53
CA MET A 26 -3.93 -1.76 0.16
C MET A 26 -3.84 -3.28 0.08
N THR A 27 -4.32 -3.84 -1.02
CA THR A 27 -4.23 -5.28 -1.29
C THR A 27 -3.00 -5.61 -2.16
N ALA A 28 -2.51 -6.84 -2.04
CA ALA A 28 -1.39 -7.30 -2.88
C ALA A 28 -1.69 -7.23 -4.40
N PRO A 29 -2.90 -7.55 -4.89
CA PRO A 29 -3.24 -7.38 -6.31
C PRO A 29 -3.11 -5.95 -6.82
N GLU A 30 -3.42 -4.93 -6.01
CA GLU A 30 -3.28 -3.52 -6.41
C GLU A 30 -1.82 -3.13 -6.66
N VAL A 31 -0.92 -3.60 -5.81
CA VAL A 31 0.53 -3.40 -6.01
C VAL A 31 1.02 -4.19 -7.22
N ALA A 32 0.58 -5.45 -7.36
CA ALA A 32 0.96 -6.31 -8.48
C ALA A 32 0.48 -5.78 -9.84
N ALA A 33 -0.66 -5.08 -9.89
CA ALA A 33 -1.17 -4.47 -11.09
C ALA A 33 -0.21 -3.39 -11.64
N MET A 34 0.38 -2.57 -10.77
CA MET A 34 1.38 -1.58 -11.19
C MET A 34 2.66 -2.25 -11.69
N THR A 35 3.13 -3.30 -11.02
CA THR A 35 4.27 -4.09 -11.50
C THR A 35 3.99 -4.69 -12.88
N THR A 36 2.79 -5.23 -13.08
CA THR A 36 2.37 -5.80 -14.38
C THR A 36 2.34 -4.74 -15.47
N TYR A 37 1.85 -3.54 -15.17
CA TYR A 37 1.91 -2.39 -16.07
C TYR A 37 3.36 -2.02 -16.42
N LEU A 38 4.25 -1.94 -15.44
CA LEU A 38 5.67 -1.61 -15.68
C LEU A 38 6.41 -2.66 -16.52
N CYS A 39 6.00 -3.92 -16.46
CA CYS A 39 6.54 -4.99 -17.31
C CYS A 39 5.98 -4.99 -18.74
N SER A 40 4.98 -4.16 -19.04
CA SER A 40 4.35 -4.12 -20.37
C SER A 40 5.05 -3.16 -21.33
N GLU A 41 4.83 -3.36 -22.63
CA GLU A 41 5.41 -2.52 -23.68
C GLU A 41 5.06 -1.03 -23.56
N VAL A 42 3.87 -0.70 -23.03
CA VAL A 42 3.45 0.70 -22.89
C VAL A 42 4.31 1.46 -21.88
N ALA A 43 4.95 0.76 -20.94
CA ALA A 43 5.80 1.34 -19.91
C ALA A 43 7.29 1.36 -20.28
N ARG A 44 7.69 0.99 -21.51
CA ARG A 44 9.11 0.83 -21.93
C ARG A 44 10.02 2.05 -21.72
N GLY A 45 9.45 3.24 -21.57
CA GLY A 45 10.19 4.47 -21.29
C GLY A 45 10.39 4.78 -19.80
N ILE A 46 9.76 4.03 -18.90
CA ILE A 46 9.80 4.27 -17.46
C ILE A 46 10.96 3.49 -16.85
N ASN A 47 12.01 4.20 -16.45
CA ASN A 47 13.19 3.60 -15.82
C ASN A 47 13.76 4.52 -14.73
N GLY A 48 14.39 3.93 -13.70
CA GLY A 48 15.05 4.66 -12.61
C GLY A 48 14.09 5.41 -11.66
N GLN A 49 12.79 5.13 -11.72
CA GLN A 49 11.78 5.81 -10.91
C GLN A 49 11.41 5.01 -9.67
N GLY A 50 11.29 5.69 -8.53
CA GLY A 50 10.57 5.18 -7.37
C GLY A 50 9.10 5.56 -7.49
N ILE A 51 8.21 4.57 -7.61
CA ILE A 51 6.77 4.81 -7.74
C ILE A 51 6.08 4.46 -6.42
N VAL A 52 5.45 5.45 -5.80
CA VAL A 52 4.79 5.29 -4.50
C VAL A 52 3.39 4.71 -4.68
N ILE A 53 3.10 3.64 -3.96
CA ILE A 53 1.81 2.93 -3.97
C ILE A 53 1.41 2.66 -2.50
N ASP A 54 0.87 3.67 -1.82
CA ASP A 54 0.64 3.63 -0.35
C ASP A 54 -0.75 4.13 0.07
N GLY A 55 -1.63 4.37 -0.90
CA GLY A 55 -2.97 4.91 -0.65
C GLY A 55 -2.94 6.37 -0.16
N GLY A 56 -1.86 7.10 -0.43
CA GLY A 56 -1.70 8.52 -0.12
C GLY A 56 -0.99 8.80 1.21
N ALA A 57 -0.37 7.81 1.84
CA ALA A 57 0.28 7.98 3.13
C ALA A 57 1.44 8.99 3.07
N LEU A 58 2.17 9.04 1.96
CA LEU A 58 3.16 10.06 1.68
C LEU A 58 2.46 11.35 1.21
N GLN A 59 2.43 12.36 2.08
CA GLN A 59 1.96 13.72 1.77
C GLN A 59 3.08 14.73 2.06
N SER A 60 3.21 15.77 1.22
CA SER A 60 4.20 16.85 1.32
C SER A 60 3.84 17.88 2.39
#